data_AF-A0A7S4SRR7-F1
#
_entry.id   AF-A0A7S4SRR7-F1
#
_cell.length_a   1.000
_cell.length_b   1.000
_cell.length_c   1.000
_cell.angle_alpha   90.00
_cell.angle_beta   90.00
_cell.angle_gamma   90.00
#
_symmetry.space_group_name_H-M   'P 1'
#
loop_
_entity.id
_entity.type
_entity.pdbx_description
1 polymer ?
#
loop_
_entity_poly.entity_id
_entity_poly.type
_entity_poly.pdbx_seq_one_letter_code
_entity_poly.pdbx_strand_id
1 'polypeptide(L)'
;TIGVNDDSDASLESTIQASKLASLRAHRNIIFGARVYNVTTTDADDEDDSTTTMTTPLNLMTGGCKRLLNVALNDAAEYGEQPQAIAALYGLCDWVSTCIHEMEREPNADQCSSEALLHIIQEQEKTGDSTTYEAIKAIATGIPRPGHSVVGVGTFRDGQKGWETLATEYAMTQDGLAQEAALYRMCGGELTNVEHLADRSEDYIRSAGGAMVRFYFL
;
A
#
# COMPACT_ATOMS: atom_id res chain seq x y z
N THR A 1 -50.53 47.50 -11.47
CA THR A 1 -50.31 46.18 -10.84
C THR A 1 -49.13 45.54 -11.54
N ILE A 2 -48.13 45.17 -10.77
CA ILE A 2 -46.80 44.72 -11.20
C ILE A 2 -46.93 43.34 -11.83
N GLY A 3 -46.46 43.18 -13.07
CA GLY A 3 -46.29 41.88 -13.72
C GLY A 3 -44.97 41.29 -13.26
N VAL A 4 -45.05 40.20 -12.49
CA VAL A 4 -43.91 39.46 -11.96
C VAL A 4 -43.38 38.54 -13.07
N ASN A 5 -42.08 38.62 -13.32
CA ASN A 5 -41.34 37.74 -14.22
C ASN A 5 -41.35 36.31 -13.67
N ASP A 6 -41.66 35.36 -14.54
CA ASP A 6 -41.63 33.91 -14.28
C ASP A 6 -40.36 33.35 -14.95
N ASP A 7 -39.23 33.48 -14.25
CA ASP A 7 -37.89 33.02 -14.67
C ASP A 7 -37.26 32.16 -13.56
N SER A 8 -37.95 31.11 -13.11
CA SER A 8 -37.44 30.27 -12.03
C SER A 8 -37.72 28.78 -12.20
N ASP A 9 -37.46 28.22 -13.38
CA ASP A 9 -37.47 26.75 -13.54
C ASP A 9 -36.35 26.16 -14.41
N ALA A 10 -35.36 26.96 -14.81
CA ALA A 10 -34.22 26.49 -15.61
C ALA A 10 -32.93 26.21 -14.80
N SER A 11 -32.93 26.40 -13.46
CA SER A 11 -31.68 26.30 -12.65
C SER A 11 -31.43 24.95 -11.98
N LEU A 12 -32.42 24.04 -11.95
CA LEU A 12 -32.28 22.74 -11.26
C LEU A 12 -31.81 21.60 -12.17
N GLU A 13 -32.10 21.64 -13.48
CA GLU A 13 -31.62 20.60 -14.42
C GLU A 13 -30.16 20.81 -14.88
N SER A 14 -29.63 22.03 -14.81
CA SER A 14 -28.24 22.31 -15.22
C SER A 14 -27.19 21.97 -14.16
N THR A 15 -27.59 21.83 -12.89
CA THR A 15 -26.67 21.49 -11.79
C THR A 15 -26.37 19.98 -11.72
N ILE A 16 -27.19 19.14 -12.35
CA ILE A 16 -26.99 17.68 -12.42
C ILE A 16 -26.00 17.30 -13.54
N GLN A 17 -25.69 18.21 -14.47
CA GLN A 17 -24.78 17.95 -15.60
C GLN A 17 -23.29 18.27 -15.36
N ALA A 18 -22.92 18.82 -14.20
CA ALA A 18 -21.51 19.18 -13.90
C ALA A 18 -20.80 18.20 -12.96
N SER A 19 -21.50 17.24 -12.38
CA SER A 19 -20.89 16.03 -11.83
C SER A 19 -20.58 15.13 -13.02
N LYS A 20 -19.44 15.36 -13.68
CA LYS A 20 -18.81 14.32 -14.50
C LYS A 20 -18.49 13.16 -13.57
N LEU A 21 -19.51 12.34 -13.30
CA LEU A 21 -19.38 11.00 -12.79
C LEU A 21 -18.34 10.36 -13.70
N ALA A 22 -17.16 10.08 -13.17
CA ALA A 22 -16.29 9.08 -13.74
C ALA A 22 -17.11 7.78 -13.68
N SER A 23 -17.88 7.51 -14.74
CA SER A 23 -18.50 6.22 -14.95
C SER A 23 -17.35 5.27 -15.21
N LEU A 24 -16.88 4.64 -14.13
CA LEU A 24 -16.10 3.44 -14.20
C LEU A 24 -17.05 2.38 -14.75
N ARG A 25 -17.22 2.33 -16.08
CA ARG A 25 -17.82 1.15 -16.72
C ARG A 25 -16.85 0.00 -16.52
N ALA A 26 -16.98 -0.57 -15.33
CA ALA A 26 -16.48 -1.85 -14.89
C ALA A 26 -16.79 -2.90 -15.95
N HIS A 27 -15.78 -3.38 -16.64
CA HIS A 27 -15.89 -4.63 -17.37
C HIS A 27 -14.86 -5.57 -16.77
N ARG A 28 -15.33 -6.72 -16.30
CA ARG A 28 -14.61 -7.95 -15.91
C ARG A 28 -13.12 -7.74 -15.59
N ASN A 29 -12.80 -7.76 -14.29
CA ASN A 29 -11.48 -7.60 -13.67
C ASN A 29 -11.04 -6.14 -13.52
N ILE A 30 -11.84 -5.30 -12.86
CA ILE A 30 -11.33 -4.01 -12.41
C ILE A 30 -10.26 -4.26 -11.35
N ILE A 31 -9.08 -3.69 -11.58
CA ILE A 31 -8.08 -3.48 -10.54
C ILE A 31 -8.24 -2.03 -10.10
N PHE A 32 -8.70 -1.83 -8.87
CA PHE A 32 -8.62 -0.50 -8.24
C PHE A 32 -7.18 -0.27 -7.80
N GLY A 33 -6.56 0.78 -8.31
CA GLY A 33 -5.30 1.33 -7.83
C GLY A 33 -5.44 2.83 -7.72
N ALA A 34 -5.45 3.36 -6.50
CA ALA A 34 -5.59 4.79 -6.27
C ALA A 34 -4.23 5.36 -5.88
N ARG A 35 -3.41 5.73 -6.87
CA ARG A 35 -2.12 6.38 -6.59
C ARG A 35 -2.38 7.76 -5.99
N VAL A 36 -2.27 7.87 -4.66
CA VAL A 36 -2.42 9.13 -3.96
C VAL A 36 -1.12 9.91 -4.11
N TYR A 37 -1.18 10.99 -4.87
CA TYR A 37 -0.11 11.97 -4.90
C TYR A 37 -0.27 12.85 -3.67
N ASN A 38 0.70 12.79 -2.75
CA ASN A 38 0.82 13.82 -1.72
C ASN A 38 1.12 15.15 -2.42
N VAL A 39 0.12 16.02 -2.51
CA VAL A 39 0.32 17.41 -2.92
C VAL A 39 0.96 18.11 -1.72
N THR A 40 2.28 18.24 -1.74
CA THR A 40 2.97 19.18 -0.87
C THR A 40 2.66 20.58 -1.39
N THR A 41 1.70 21.26 -0.75
CA THR A 41 1.63 22.72 -0.84
C THR A 41 2.89 23.25 -0.17
N THR A 42 3.90 23.49 -0.99
CA THR A 42 5.06 24.30 -0.63
C THR A 42 4.56 25.73 -0.61
N ASP A 43 4.07 26.16 0.54
CA ASP A 43 4.04 27.58 0.85
C ASP A 43 5.50 28.00 0.94
N ALA A 44 5.98 28.59 -0.16
CA ALA A 44 7.29 29.19 -0.26
C ALA A 44 7.26 30.44 0.62
N ASP A 45 7.64 30.30 1.88
CA ASP A 45 8.18 31.36 2.75
C ASP A 45 8.59 30.69 4.08
N ASP A 46 9.89 30.43 4.22
CA ASP A 46 10.70 30.37 5.47
C ASP A 46 11.70 29.20 5.47
N GLU A 47 12.99 29.58 5.47
CA GLU A 47 14.12 28.71 5.73
C GLU A 47 14.11 28.27 7.20
N ASP A 48 13.58 27.09 7.50
CA ASP A 48 14.00 26.36 8.70
C ASP A 48 14.08 24.85 8.44
N ASP A 49 15.25 24.31 8.74
CA ASP A 49 15.72 22.96 8.48
C ASP A 49 15.11 21.99 9.50
N SER A 50 13.89 21.52 9.23
CA SER A 50 13.37 20.30 9.83
C SER A 50 12.46 19.56 8.85
N THR A 51 12.98 18.49 8.25
CA THR A 51 12.20 17.52 7.47
C THR A 51 11.21 16.79 8.38
N THR A 52 10.14 17.47 8.77
CA THR A 52 8.99 16.85 9.42
C THR A 52 8.15 16.22 8.31
N THR A 53 8.34 14.93 8.06
CA THR A 53 7.40 14.13 7.27
C THR A 53 6.04 14.19 7.95
N MET A 54 5.14 15.03 7.44
CA MET A 54 3.75 15.09 7.85
C MET A 54 3.10 13.75 7.50
N THR A 55 3.07 12.83 8.46
CA THR A 55 2.24 11.62 8.42
C THR A 55 0.81 12.09 8.22
N THR A 56 0.29 11.98 6.99
CA THR A 56 -1.09 12.35 6.70
C THR A 56 -1.97 11.48 7.60
N PRO A 57 -2.80 12.06 8.48
CA PRO A 57 -3.59 11.26 9.39
C PRO A 57 -4.52 10.36 8.58
N LEU A 58 -4.52 9.06 8.91
CA LEU A 58 -5.37 7.99 8.34
C LEU A 58 -6.83 8.42 8.08
N ASN A 59 -7.31 9.39 8.87
CA ASN A 59 -8.65 9.97 8.81
C ASN A 59 -9.02 10.65 7.48
N LEU A 60 -8.07 11.18 6.71
CA LEU A 60 -8.41 11.89 5.46
C LEU A 60 -8.66 10.92 4.29
N MET A 61 -7.86 9.86 4.17
CA MET A 61 -8.07 8.81 3.16
C MET A 61 -9.32 7.97 3.43
N THR A 62 -9.63 7.69 4.69
CA THR A 62 -10.73 6.80 5.06
C THR A 62 -12.13 7.37 4.79
N GLY A 63 -12.28 8.68 4.65
CA GLY A 63 -13.59 9.30 4.37
C GLY A 63 -13.97 9.26 2.89
N GLY A 64 -13.14 9.87 2.05
CA GLY A 64 -13.41 10.02 0.61
C GLY A 64 -13.19 8.74 -0.19
N CYS A 65 -12.02 8.11 -0.03
CA CYS A 65 -11.66 6.91 -0.78
C CYS A 65 -12.58 5.74 -0.44
N LYS A 66 -13.01 5.60 0.82
CA LYS A 66 -13.99 4.59 1.23
C LYS A 66 -15.33 4.75 0.51
N ARG A 67 -15.83 5.98 0.38
CA ARG A 67 -17.09 6.23 -0.34
C ARG A 67 -16.96 5.86 -1.81
N LEU A 68 -15.86 6.26 -2.46
CA LEU A 68 -15.60 5.93 -3.86
C LEU A 68 -15.47 4.42 -4.06
N LEU A 69 -14.73 3.74 -3.18
CA LEU A 69 -14.60 2.29 -3.22
C LEU A 69 -15.95 1.59 -3.03
N ASN A 70 -16.75 1.99 -2.05
CA ASN A 70 -18.08 1.41 -1.83
C ASN A 70 -19.01 1.62 -3.04
N VAL A 71 -18.99 2.80 -3.66
CA VAL A 71 -19.75 3.05 -4.89
C VAL A 71 -19.31 2.10 -6.00
N ALA A 72 -18.00 1.91 -6.17
CA ALA A 72 -17.48 1.02 -7.20
C ALA A 72 -17.76 -0.47 -6.92
N LEU A 73 -17.72 -0.88 -5.65
CA LEU A 73 -18.10 -2.24 -5.24
C LEU A 73 -19.60 -2.50 -5.46
N ASN A 74 -20.45 -1.53 -5.13
CA ASN A 74 -21.89 -1.64 -5.38
C ASN A 74 -22.20 -1.73 -6.88
N ASP A 75 -21.54 -0.89 -7.70
CA ASP A 75 -21.69 -0.94 -9.16
C ASP A 75 -21.26 -2.31 -9.71
N ALA A 76 -20.11 -2.84 -9.28
CA ALA A 76 -19.66 -4.18 -9.68
C ALA A 76 -20.65 -5.28 -9.27
N ALA A 77 -21.23 -5.19 -8.06
CA ALA A 77 -22.21 -6.15 -7.56
C ALA A 77 -23.51 -6.16 -8.36
N GLU A 78 -23.98 -5.01 -8.86
CA GLU A 78 -25.18 -4.91 -9.71
C GLU A 78 -25.07 -5.73 -11.00
N TYR A 79 -23.85 -5.92 -11.50
CA TYR A 79 -23.56 -6.71 -12.70
C TYR A 79 -23.09 -8.14 -12.39
N GLY A 80 -23.07 -8.55 -11.11
CA GLY A 80 -22.59 -9.86 -10.68
C GLY A 80 -21.09 -10.05 -10.91
N GLU A 81 -20.31 -8.97 -10.95
CA GLU A 81 -18.85 -9.04 -11.04
C GLU A 81 -18.23 -9.36 -9.68
N GLN A 82 -16.99 -9.86 -9.72
CA GLN A 82 -16.19 -10.19 -8.54
C GLN A 82 -14.99 -9.25 -8.48
N PRO A 83 -15.10 -8.09 -7.82
CA PRO A 83 -14.07 -7.07 -7.85
C PRO A 83 -12.81 -7.53 -7.10
N GLN A 84 -11.66 -7.10 -7.62
CA GLN A 84 -10.35 -7.30 -7.01
C GLN A 84 -9.64 -5.96 -6.87
N ALA A 85 -8.68 -5.88 -5.95
CA ALA A 85 -7.83 -4.70 -5.83
C ALA A 85 -6.38 -5.12 -5.59
N ILE A 86 -5.46 -4.23 -5.97
CA ILE A 86 -4.03 -4.39 -5.72
C ILE A 86 -3.61 -3.20 -4.88
N ALA A 87 -3.21 -3.46 -3.64
CA ALA A 87 -2.73 -2.44 -2.73
C ALA A 87 -1.21 -2.34 -2.77
N ALA A 88 -0.75 -1.10 -2.86
CA ALA A 88 0.64 -0.73 -2.67
C ALA A 88 1.03 -0.83 -1.18
N LEU A 89 2.31 -1.13 -0.95
CA LEU A 89 2.92 -1.38 0.36
C LEU A 89 4.07 -0.39 0.61
N TYR A 90 3.87 0.89 0.28
CA TYR A 90 4.85 1.94 0.55
C TYR A 90 5.29 1.90 2.03
N GLY A 91 6.60 1.93 2.26
CA GLY A 91 7.20 1.87 3.60
C GLY A 91 7.47 0.45 4.11
N LEU A 92 7.18 -0.60 3.33
CA LEU A 92 7.51 -1.97 3.70
C LEU A 92 9.02 -2.18 3.92
N CYS A 93 9.88 -1.63 3.06
CA CYS A 93 11.33 -1.74 3.24
C CYS A 93 11.78 -1.09 4.55
N ASP A 94 11.31 0.13 4.84
CA ASP A 94 11.66 0.85 6.07
C ASP A 94 11.18 0.12 7.33
N TRP A 95 9.98 -0.45 7.28
CA TRP A 95 9.44 -1.27 8.38
C TRP A 95 10.29 -2.53 8.61
N VAL A 96 10.62 -3.29 7.55
CA VAL A 96 11.47 -4.47 7.66
C VAL A 96 12.87 -4.10 8.17
N SER A 97 13.47 -3.02 7.66
CA SER A 97 14.77 -2.53 8.12
C SER A 97 14.75 -2.15 9.60
N THR A 98 13.67 -1.52 10.08
CA THR A 98 13.49 -1.21 11.50
C THR A 98 13.45 -2.49 12.34
N CYS A 99 12.67 -3.49 11.94
CA CYS A 99 12.61 -4.77 12.62
C CYS A 99 13.98 -5.47 12.68
N ILE A 100 14.74 -5.46 11.58
CA ILE A 100 16.11 -6.01 11.54
C ILE A 100 17.01 -5.28 12.54
N HIS A 101 16.97 -3.94 12.58
CA HIS A 101 17.80 -3.16 13.49
C HIS A 101 17.43 -3.35 14.97
N GLU A 102 16.15 -3.51 15.28
CA GLU A 102 15.68 -3.86 16.63
C GLU A 102 16.28 -5.19 17.08
N MET A 103 16.21 -6.21 16.22
CA MET A 103 16.77 -7.53 16.51
C MET A 103 18.30 -7.54 16.64
N GLU A 104 19.01 -6.78 15.81
CA GLU A 104 20.48 -6.69 15.88
C GLU A 104 20.96 -5.97 17.15
N ARG A 105 20.18 -5.02 17.68
CA ARG A 105 20.51 -4.30 18.91
C ARG A 105 20.27 -5.14 20.16
N GLU A 106 19.16 -5.88 20.19
CA GLU A 106 18.74 -6.66 21.35
C GLU A 106 18.40 -8.10 20.95
N PRO A 107 19.41 -8.98 20.77
CA PRO A 107 19.21 -10.35 20.28
C PRO A 107 18.41 -11.28 21.21
N ASN A 108 18.11 -10.82 22.44
CA ASN A 108 17.28 -11.53 23.41
C ASN A 108 15.95 -10.80 23.69
N ALA A 109 15.62 -9.76 22.92
CA ALA A 109 14.30 -9.14 23.04
C ALA A 109 13.26 -10.12 22.47
N ASP A 110 12.40 -10.65 23.34
CA ASP A 110 11.19 -11.40 22.97
C ASP A 110 10.18 -10.54 22.17
N GLN A 111 10.58 -9.36 21.70
CA GLN A 111 9.74 -8.34 21.08
C GLN A 111 10.43 -7.81 19.82
N CYS A 112 10.41 -8.61 18.76
CA CYS A 112 10.49 -8.07 17.41
C CYS A 112 9.08 -7.68 16.98
N SER A 113 8.94 -6.53 16.32
CA SER A 113 7.67 -6.06 15.80
C SER A 113 7.11 -6.95 14.67
N SER A 114 7.91 -7.86 14.11
CA SER A 114 7.52 -8.82 13.08
C SER A 114 7.70 -10.27 13.53
N GLU A 115 6.60 -11.02 13.60
CA GLU A 115 6.59 -12.46 13.86
C GLU A 115 7.15 -13.25 12.67
N ALA A 116 6.89 -12.81 11.43
CA ALA A 116 7.41 -13.48 10.24
C ALA A 116 8.93 -13.40 10.17
N LEU A 117 9.52 -12.24 10.50
CA LEU A 117 10.97 -12.07 10.50
C LEU A 117 11.63 -12.99 11.54
N LEU A 118 11.04 -13.10 12.75
CA LEU A 118 11.50 -14.01 13.78
C LEU A 118 11.53 -15.46 13.28
N HIS A 119 10.45 -15.91 12.64
CA HIS A 119 10.39 -17.27 12.09
C HIS A 119 11.48 -17.52 11.03
N ILE A 120 11.71 -16.55 10.13
CA ILE A 120 12.75 -16.66 9.09
C ILE A 120 14.14 -16.81 9.71
N ILE A 121 14.44 -16.06 10.77
CA ILE A 121 15.73 -16.12 11.47
C ILE A 121 15.88 -17.44 12.23
N GLN A 122 14.84 -17.91 12.92
CA GLN A 122 14.85 -19.21 13.58
C GLN A 122 15.04 -20.37 12.58
N GLU A 123 14.44 -20.27 11.40
CA GLU A 123 14.62 -21.26 10.32
C GLU A 123 16.05 -21.25 9.79
N GLN A 124 16.68 -20.07 9.64
CA GLN A 124 18.11 -19.96 9.34
C GLN A 124 18.96 -20.65 10.39
N GLU A 125 18.74 -20.39 11.69
CA GLU A 125 19.54 -21.01 12.76
C GLU A 125 19.42 -22.54 12.76
N LYS A 126 18.23 -23.05 12.45
CA LYS A 126 17.96 -24.49 12.38
C LYS A 126 18.61 -25.16 11.17
N THR A 127 18.59 -24.51 10.01
CA THR A 127 19.06 -25.09 8.74
C THR A 127 20.51 -24.77 8.42
N GLY A 128 21.05 -23.69 8.97
CA GLY A 128 22.33 -23.09 8.61
C GLY A 128 22.31 -22.31 7.28
N ASP A 129 21.18 -22.22 6.60
CA ASP A 129 21.04 -21.50 5.34
C ASP A 129 20.58 -20.05 5.59
N SER A 130 21.49 -19.10 5.43
CA SER A 130 21.21 -17.66 5.58
C SER A 130 20.75 -16.98 4.29
N THR A 131 20.61 -17.72 3.19
CA THR A 131 20.36 -17.15 1.85
C THR A 131 19.12 -16.26 1.81
N THR A 132 18.01 -16.73 2.42
CA THR A 132 16.73 -16.01 2.48
C THR A 132 16.84 -14.74 3.33
N TYR A 133 17.41 -14.85 4.54
CA TYR A 133 17.54 -13.71 5.45
C TYR A 133 18.45 -12.62 4.87
N GLU A 134 19.63 -13.00 4.34
CA GLU A 134 20.54 -12.06 3.69
C GLU A 134 19.90 -11.39 2.46
N ALA A 135 19.06 -12.12 1.72
CA ALA A 135 18.29 -11.54 0.62
C ALA A 135 17.28 -10.51 1.10
N ILE A 136 16.49 -10.81 2.14
CA ILE A 136 15.52 -9.88 2.73
C ILE A 136 16.22 -8.63 3.24
N LYS A 137 17.32 -8.79 3.99
CA LYS A 137 18.12 -7.67 4.49
C LYS A 137 18.62 -6.80 3.34
N ALA A 138 19.09 -7.40 2.26
CA ALA A 138 19.56 -6.67 1.09
C ALA A 138 18.42 -5.93 0.35
N ILE A 139 17.22 -6.52 0.26
CA ILE A 139 16.04 -5.86 -0.32
C ILE A 139 15.61 -4.67 0.54
N ALA A 140 15.46 -4.87 1.85
CA ALA A 140 15.00 -3.84 2.78
C ALA A 140 15.96 -2.64 2.87
N THR A 141 17.27 -2.92 2.98
CA THR A 141 18.28 -1.86 3.15
C THR A 141 18.79 -1.29 1.84
N GLY A 142 18.53 -1.94 0.71
CA GLY A 142 19.18 -1.63 -0.57
C GLY A 142 20.68 -1.94 -0.61
N ILE A 143 21.25 -2.55 0.43
CA ILE A 143 22.68 -2.87 0.53
C ILE A 143 22.92 -4.28 -0.03
N PRO A 144 23.82 -4.48 -1.01
CA PRO A 144 24.10 -5.80 -1.57
C PRO A 144 24.61 -6.80 -0.52
N ARG A 145 24.23 -8.07 -0.69
CA ARG A 145 24.74 -9.20 0.13
C ARG A 145 26.27 -9.34 0.02
N PRO A 146 26.95 -9.91 1.03
CA PRO A 146 28.35 -10.29 0.90
C PRO A 146 28.60 -11.11 -0.38
N GLY A 147 29.68 -10.78 -1.10
CA GLY A 147 30.03 -11.43 -2.37
C GLY A 147 29.19 -11.00 -3.59
N HIS A 148 28.26 -10.06 -3.43
CA HIS A 148 27.46 -9.49 -4.52
C HIS A 148 27.73 -7.99 -4.66
N SER A 149 27.69 -7.46 -5.89
CA SER A 149 27.96 -6.05 -6.18
C SER A 149 26.70 -5.17 -6.23
N VAL A 150 25.53 -5.78 -6.42
CA VAL A 150 24.25 -5.07 -6.58
C VAL A 150 23.10 -5.89 -5.97
N VAL A 151 22.02 -5.21 -5.56
CA VAL A 151 20.73 -5.84 -5.27
C VAL A 151 20.06 -6.14 -6.62
N GLY A 152 20.14 -7.39 -7.05
CA GLY A 152 19.70 -7.81 -8.38
C GLY A 152 18.61 -8.87 -8.34
N VAL A 153 18.22 -9.36 -9.52
CA VAL A 153 17.19 -10.40 -9.69
C VAL A 153 17.46 -11.64 -8.83
N GLY A 154 18.73 -12.03 -8.66
CA GLY A 154 19.11 -13.14 -7.78
C GLY A 154 18.70 -12.90 -6.33
N THR A 155 18.94 -11.69 -5.81
CA THR A 155 18.55 -11.31 -4.45
C THR A 155 17.04 -11.39 -4.26
N PHE A 156 16.26 -10.81 -5.18
CA PHE A 156 14.79 -10.88 -5.08
C PHE A 156 14.24 -12.30 -5.20
N ARG A 157 14.80 -13.12 -6.11
CA ARG A 157 14.42 -14.53 -6.22
C ARG A 157 14.68 -15.29 -4.93
N ASP A 158 15.87 -15.12 -4.37
CA ASP A 158 16.29 -15.83 -3.16
C ASP A 158 15.48 -15.38 -1.93
N GLY A 159 15.05 -14.12 -1.89
CA GLY A 159 14.23 -13.56 -0.80
C GLY A 159 12.72 -13.72 -0.99
N GLN A 160 12.24 -14.16 -2.16
CA GLN A 160 10.84 -14.08 -2.57
C GLN A 160 9.86 -14.58 -1.50
N LYS A 161 10.01 -15.82 -1.03
CA LYS A 161 9.07 -16.44 -0.09
C LYS A 161 9.03 -15.71 1.25
N GLY A 162 10.19 -15.29 1.75
CA GLY A 162 10.27 -14.53 2.99
C GLY A 162 9.71 -13.12 2.84
N TRP A 163 9.98 -12.47 1.71
CA TRP A 163 9.45 -11.15 1.38
C TRP A 163 7.92 -11.16 1.23
N GLU A 164 7.34 -12.20 0.62
CA GLU A 164 5.89 -12.38 0.52
C GLU A 164 5.24 -12.56 1.91
N THR A 165 5.89 -13.32 2.80
CA THR A 165 5.42 -13.49 4.19
C THR A 165 5.42 -12.14 4.94
N LEU A 166 6.52 -11.38 4.83
CA LEU A 166 6.65 -10.05 5.45
C LEU A 166 5.65 -9.05 4.88
N ALA A 167 5.46 -9.04 3.55
CA ALA A 167 4.48 -8.19 2.89
C ALA A 167 3.05 -8.49 3.35
N THR A 168 2.74 -9.77 3.58
CA THR A 168 1.44 -10.19 4.13
C THR A 168 1.25 -9.68 5.55
N GLU A 169 2.26 -9.85 6.41
CA GLU A 169 2.22 -9.36 7.80
C GLU A 169 2.04 -7.83 7.85
N TYR A 170 2.85 -7.10 7.09
CA TYR A 170 2.79 -5.64 6.99
C TYR A 170 1.44 -5.13 6.49
N ALA A 171 0.86 -5.79 5.48
CA ALA A 171 -0.48 -5.47 4.98
C ALA A 171 -1.58 -5.70 6.04
N MET A 172 -1.31 -6.59 7.00
CA MET A 172 -2.23 -6.97 8.07
C MET A 172 -2.03 -6.18 9.37
N THR A 173 -0.94 -5.43 9.53
CA THR A 173 -0.68 -4.59 10.71
C THR A 173 -1.84 -3.61 10.96
N GLN A 174 -2.22 -3.42 12.23
CA GLN A 174 -3.34 -2.56 12.62
C GLN A 174 -2.98 -1.06 12.66
N ASP A 175 -1.68 -0.74 12.65
CA ASP A 175 -1.17 0.63 12.76
C ASP A 175 -1.40 1.48 11.50
N GLY A 176 -2.00 0.90 10.45
CA GLY A 176 -2.37 1.62 9.23
C GLY A 176 -1.17 2.01 8.36
N LEU A 177 -0.01 1.38 8.57
CA LEU A 177 1.21 1.60 7.77
C LEU A 177 0.92 1.34 6.27
N ALA A 178 0.30 0.21 5.96
CA ALA A 178 -0.19 -0.10 4.61
C ALA A 178 -1.59 0.51 4.37
N GLN A 179 -1.64 1.81 4.05
CA GLN A 179 -2.89 2.59 3.96
C GLN A 179 -3.93 2.01 2.99
N GLU A 180 -3.51 1.62 1.77
CA GLU A 180 -4.43 1.03 0.78
C GLU A 180 -4.95 -0.33 1.23
N ALA A 181 -4.07 -1.19 1.77
CA ALA A 181 -4.45 -2.48 2.31
C ALA A 181 -5.42 -2.35 3.49
N ALA A 182 -5.19 -1.38 4.38
CA ALA A 182 -6.11 -1.05 5.47
C ALA A 182 -7.48 -0.60 4.95
N LEU A 183 -7.51 0.28 3.94
CA LEU A 183 -8.76 0.72 3.30
C LEU A 183 -9.55 -0.46 2.72
N TYR A 184 -8.89 -1.36 1.99
CA TYR A 184 -9.54 -2.53 1.40
C TYR A 184 -10.09 -3.49 2.45
N ARG A 185 -9.32 -3.79 3.51
CA ARG A 185 -9.80 -4.58 4.66
C ARG A 185 -11.02 -3.95 5.33
N MET A 186 -11.01 -2.64 5.55
CA MET A 186 -12.14 -1.90 6.12
C MET A 186 -13.41 -1.94 5.27
N CYS A 187 -13.29 -2.28 3.99
CA CYS A 187 -14.40 -2.40 3.05
C CYS A 187 -14.74 -3.87 2.73
N GLY A 188 -14.30 -4.81 3.58
CA GLY A 188 -14.60 -6.24 3.43
C GLY A 188 -13.68 -6.97 2.44
N GLY A 189 -12.57 -6.35 2.03
CA GLY A 189 -11.58 -7.01 1.20
C GLY A 189 -10.79 -8.06 1.99
N GLU A 190 -10.70 -9.27 1.42
CA GLU A 190 -9.88 -10.37 1.93
C GLU A 190 -8.55 -10.42 1.16
N LEU A 191 -7.43 -10.47 1.88
CA LEU A 191 -6.11 -10.64 1.25
C LEU A 191 -6.02 -12.06 0.69
N THR A 192 -5.69 -12.18 -0.60
CA THR A 192 -5.65 -13.46 -1.32
C THR A 192 -4.26 -13.86 -1.78
N ASN A 193 -3.44 -12.88 -2.18
CA ASN A 193 -2.11 -13.16 -2.71
C ASN A 193 -1.15 -11.97 -2.51
N VAL A 194 0.15 -12.25 -2.58
CA VAL A 194 1.20 -11.24 -2.75
C VAL A 194 1.75 -11.33 -4.17
N GLU A 195 1.80 -10.18 -4.85
CA GLU A 195 2.40 -10.06 -6.17
C GLU A 195 3.84 -9.59 -6.00
N HIS A 196 4.79 -10.53 -6.01
CA HIS A 196 6.21 -10.26 -5.85
C HIS A 196 6.79 -9.57 -7.10
N LEU A 197 7.51 -8.45 -6.91
CA LEU A 197 8.08 -7.62 -7.98
C LEU A 197 7.04 -7.18 -9.05
N ALA A 198 5.82 -6.90 -8.60
CA ALA A 198 4.71 -6.43 -9.44
C ALA A 198 4.97 -5.02 -10.02
N ASP A 199 5.60 -4.15 -9.24
CA ASP A 199 6.06 -2.83 -9.69
C ASP A 199 7.58 -2.74 -9.55
N ARG A 200 8.25 -2.46 -10.68
CA ARG A 200 9.71 -2.44 -10.82
C ARG A 200 10.26 -1.02 -10.99
N SER A 201 9.43 0.00 -10.78
CA SER A 201 9.90 1.38 -10.75
C SER A 201 10.91 1.56 -9.62
N GLU A 202 11.94 2.37 -9.86
CA GLU A 202 13.04 2.53 -8.91
C GLU A 202 12.56 3.00 -7.54
N ASP A 203 11.65 3.97 -7.51
CA ASP A 203 11.10 4.52 -6.27
C ASP A 203 10.28 3.48 -5.49
N TYR A 204 9.52 2.63 -6.18
CA TYR A 204 8.70 1.62 -5.52
C TYR A 204 9.51 0.41 -5.06
N ILE A 205 10.55 0.03 -5.83
CA ILE A 205 11.54 -0.96 -5.38
C ILE A 205 12.23 -0.48 -4.10
N ARG A 206 12.61 0.80 -4.03
CA ARG A 206 13.24 1.39 -2.84
C ARG A 206 12.30 1.36 -1.62
N SER A 207 11.01 1.62 -1.83
CA SER A 207 10.05 1.72 -0.72
C SER A 207 9.46 0.38 -0.26
N ALA A 208 9.25 -0.57 -1.19
CA ALA A 208 8.47 -1.78 -0.92
C ALA A 208 9.07 -3.07 -1.52
N GLY A 209 10.28 -3.02 -2.09
CA GLY A 209 10.88 -4.18 -2.77
C GLY A 209 10.03 -4.68 -3.93
N GLY A 210 9.17 -3.83 -4.51
CA GLY A 210 8.29 -4.16 -5.62
C GLY A 210 7.09 -5.04 -5.27
N ALA A 211 6.88 -5.36 -3.99
CA ALA A 211 5.75 -6.17 -3.55
C ALA A 211 4.44 -5.37 -3.54
N MET A 212 3.36 -6.02 -3.95
CA MET A 212 1.99 -5.52 -3.82
C MET A 212 1.09 -6.65 -3.29
N VAL A 213 -0.05 -6.33 -2.69
CA VAL A 213 -0.98 -7.33 -2.16
C VAL A 213 -2.32 -7.29 -2.88
N ARG A 214 -2.87 -8.47 -3.17
CA ARG A 214 -4.15 -8.63 -3.84
C ARG A 214 -5.26 -8.83 -2.83
N PHE A 215 -6.32 -8.05 -2.97
CA PHE A 215 -7.56 -8.18 -2.24
C PHE A 215 -8.69 -8.64 -3.14
N TYR A 216 -9.60 -9.42 -2.56
CA TYR A 216 -10.82 -9.89 -3.17
C TYR A 216 -12.02 -9.45 -2.32
N PHE A 217 -13.12 -9.05 -2.94
CA PHE A 217 -14.33 -8.63 -2.24
C PHE A 217 -15.47 -9.60 -2.53
N LEU A 218 -16.17 -10.03 -1.48
CA LEU A 218 -17.26 -11.01 -1.52
C LEU A 218 -18.64 -10.36 -1.62
#